data_AF-A0A370W2U0-F1
#
_entry.id   AF-A0A370W2U0-F1
#
_cell.length_a   1.000
_cell.length_b   1.000
_cell.length_c   1.000
_cell.angle_alpha   90.00
_cell.angle_beta   90.00
_cell.angle_gamma   90.00
#
_symmetry.space_group_name_H-M   'P 1'
#
loop_
_entity.id
_entity.type
_entity.pdbx_description
1 polymer ?
#
loop_
_entity_poly.entity_id
_entity_poly.type
_entity_poly.pdbx_seq_one_letter_code
_entity_poly.pdbx_strand_id
1 'polypeptide(L)'
;MGTDAAGSPQERALRHVAALSSGGPLDRGLRLTMNFHPDRMAGDRPILLTMAEDGVYRSQFVTGTSNGGLTAHPGGDRWRWESRIFGGAYDKAAAGERPVYGALNHRRDAVGGAPRFGSSHFRLTLETLERATFCYPDSSTDPSMFGVANRFSLLAPAEADGLDALDGHIEAQIHGPVSLDRDVEALVLDPSYRGTTVEDMARRLPCALEWHPGFRLAVDHLRRHPDYRGQAYVELGAEIAVDGRLDPRSIGDAAQTGRYDPQALKKVWHCLARFGSPGHTSAEALDSVPSCCALEPACW
;
A
#
# COMPACT_ATOMS: atom_id res chain seq x y z
N MET A 1 -32.02 -22.37 -17.52
CA MET A 1 -30.77 -21.58 -17.53
C MET A 1 -31.14 -20.14 -17.79
N GLY A 2 -31.08 -19.29 -16.77
CA GLY A 2 -31.46 -17.88 -16.88
C GLY A 2 -32.03 -17.36 -15.58
N THR A 3 -31.19 -16.69 -14.79
CA THR A 3 -31.53 -15.69 -13.75
C THR A 3 -30.32 -15.15 -12.95
N ASP A 4 -29.08 -15.64 -13.16
CA ASP A 4 -27.91 -15.16 -12.40
C ASP A 4 -27.22 -13.87 -12.94
N ALA A 5 -27.72 -13.30 -14.04
CA ALA A 5 -27.05 -12.21 -14.76
C ALA A 5 -27.52 -10.79 -14.38
N ALA A 6 -28.29 -10.61 -13.30
CA ALA A 6 -28.70 -9.28 -12.85
C ALA A 6 -27.60 -8.62 -11.98
N GLY A 7 -27.14 -7.46 -12.41
CA GLY A 7 -26.18 -6.61 -11.69
C GLY A 7 -24.95 -6.22 -12.50
N SER A 8 -24.35 -5.11 -12.12
CA SER A 8 -23.07 -4.60 -12.59
C SER A 8 -21.92 -5.62 -12.39
N PRO A 9 -20.81 -5.52 -13.13
CA PRO A 9 -19.61 -6.34 -12.87
C PRO A 9 -19.17 -6.33 -11.40
N GLN A 10 -19.30 -5.17 -10.74
CA GLN A 10 -18.95 -4.95 -9.34
C GLN A 10 -19.84 -5.77 -8.39
N GLU A 11 -21.16 -5.72 -8.57
CA GLU A 11 -22.09 -6.49 -7.75
C GLU A 11 -21.90 -8.00 -7.93
N ARG A 12 -21.62 -8.45 -9.16
CA ARG A 12 -21.33 -9.86 -9.43
C ARG A 12 -20.05 -10.32 -8.73
N ALA A 13 -18.98 -9.53 -8.81
CA ALA A 13 -17.71 -9.83 -8.15
C ALA A 13 -17.87 -9.91 -6.62
N LEU A 14 -18.51 -8.90 -6.02
CA LEU A 14 -18.80 -8.87 -4.58
C LEU A 14 -19.60 -10.09 -4.13
N ARG A 15 -20.67 -10.43 -4.86
CA ARG A 15 -21.51 -11.60 -4.55
C ARG A 15 -20.73 -12.91 -4.66
N HIS A 16 -19.91 -13.04 -5.70
CA HIS A 16 -19.07 -14.22 -5.91
C HIS A 16 -18.10 -14.42 -4.74
N VAL A 17 -17.34 -13.38 -4.39
CA VAL A 17 -16.37 -13.47 -3.29
C VAL A 17 -17.07 -13.65 -1.94
N ALA A 18 -18.22 -13.02 -1.70
CA ALA A 18 -19.00 -13.21 -0.48
C ALA A 18 -19.45 -14.68 -0.29
N ALA A 19 -19.70 -15.41 -1.38
CA ALA A 19 -20.03 -16.84 -1.34
C ALA A 19 -18.82 -17.72 -0.96
N LEU A 20 -17.60 -17.26 -1.25
CA LEU A 20 -16.34 -17.91 -0.85
C LEU A 20 -15.88 -17.51 0.56
N SER A 21 -16.45 -16.44 1.12
CA SER A 21 -16.01 -15.84 2.37
C SER A 21 -16.72 -16.43 3.59
N SER A 22 -16.01 -16.43 4.72
CA SER A 22 -16.48 -16.94 6.02
C SER A 22 -16.11 -15.98 7.15
N GLY A 23 -16.54 -16.28 8.38
CA GLY A 23 -16.23 -15.47 9.56
C GLY A 23 -17.27 -14.38 9.87
N GLY A 24 -16.93 -13.52 10.83
CA GLY A 24 -17.77 -12.42 11.29
C GLY A 24 -17.55 -11.13 10.51
N PRO A 25 -18.25 -10.03 10.86
CA PRO A 25 -18.02 -8.73 10.25
C PRO A 25 -16.63 -8.18 10.58
N LEU A 26 -16.03 -7.48 9.62
CA LEU A 26 -14.79 -6.73 9.78
C LEU A 26 -14.99 -5.54 10.73
N ASP A 27 -13.96 -5.23 11.54
CA ASP A 27 -13.95 -4.02 12.37
C ASP A 27 -14.05 -2.75 11.49
N ARG A 28 -15.12 -1.98 11.69
CA ARG A 28 -15.37 -0.70 11.00
C ARG A 28 -14.41 0.42 11.42
N GLY A 29 -13.61 0.21 12.47
CA GLY A 29 -12.51 1.07 12.87
C GLY A 29 -11.25 0.92 12.00
N LEU A 30 -11.19 -0.08 11.12
CA LEU A 30 -10.09 -0.27 10.18
C LEU A 30 -10.29 0.57 8.90
N ARG A 31 -9.19 0.75 8.16
CA ARG A 31 -9.17 1.53 6.92
C ARG A 31 -8.43 0.80 5.82
N LEU A 32 -8.87 1.02 4.58
CA LEU A 32 -8.12 0.63 3.40
C LEU A 32 -7.09 1.71 3.07
N THR A 33 -5.94 1.27 2.56
CA THR A 33 -4.93 2.19 2.03
C THR A 33 -4.51 1.78 0.64
N MET A 34 -4.23 2.79 -0.20
CA MET A 34 -3.62 2.59 -1.53
C MET A 34 -2.21 3.18 -1.50
N ASN A 35 -1.21 2.32 -1.31
CA ASN A 35 0.20 2.70 -1.23
C ASN A 35 0.78 2.95 -2.64
N PHE A 36 1.52 4.04 -2.80
CA PHE A 36 2.20 4.41 -4.05
C PHE A 36 3.43 5.30 -3.77
N HIS A 37 4.21 5.54 -4.81
CA HIS A 37 5.33 6.49 -4.76
C HIS A 37 4.88 7.82 -5.41
N PRO A 38 4.80 8.93 -4.65
CA PRO A 38 4.19 10.18 -5.11
C PRO A 38 5.08 10.98 -6.08
N ASP A 39 6.35 10.60 -6.20
CA ASP A 39 7.39 11.20 -7.03
C ASP A 39 7.56 10.51 -8.38
N ARG A 40 6.69 9.55 -8.71
CA ARG A 40 6.73 8.81 -9.99
C ARG A 40 6.00 9.55 -11.10
N MET A 41 6.38 9.19 -12.32
CA MET A 41 5.77 9.68 -13.54
C MET A 41 4.68 8.71 -14.04
N ALA A 42 3.61 9.26 -14.59
CA ALA A 42 2.62 8.58 -15.41
C ALA A 42 2.78 9.08 -16.85
N GLY A 43 3.50 8.32 -17.68
CA GLY A 43 3.97 8.82 -18.96
C GLY A 43 5.04 9.90 -18.77
N ASP A 44 4.84 11.06 -19.37
CA ASP A 44 5.71 12.24 -19.29
C ASP A 44 5.28 13.23 -18.19
N ARG A 45 4.25 12.90 -17.40
CA ARG A 45 3.71 13.80 -16.36
C ARG A 45 3.84 13.23 -14.95
N PRO A 46 4.00 14.06 -13.92
CA PRO A 46 3.94 13.59 -12.53
C PRO A 46 2.60 12.94 -12.20
N ILE A 47 2.64 11.84 -11.43
CA ILE A 47 1.43 11.06 -11.11
C ILE A 47 0.40 11.87 -10.32
N LEU A 48 0.85 12.69 -9.36
CA LEU A 48 -0.04 13.52 -8.54
C LEU A 48 -0.77 14.58 -9.36
N LEU A 49 -0.12 15.16 -10.37
CA LEU A 49 -0.76 16.12 -11.26
C LEU A 49 -1.86 15.44 -12.08
N THR A 50 -1.58 14.26 -12.62
CA THR A 50 -2.57 13.47 -13.36
C THR A 50 -3.76 13.11 -12.47
N MET A 51 -3.51 12.73 -11.21
CA MET A 51 -4.56 12.45 -10.23
C MET A 51 -5.41 13.68 -9.89
N ALA A 52 -4.79 14.86 -9.76
CA ALA A 52 -5.51 16.10 -9.48
C ALA A 52 -6.42 16.55 -10.62
N GLU A 53 -6.03 16.30 -11.86
CA GLU A 53 -6.84 16.60 -13.05
C GLU A 53 -7.96 15.59 -13.25
N ASP A 54 -7.68 14.30 -13.06
CA ASP A 54 -8.65 13.22 -13.26
C ASP A 54 -9.68 13.14 -12.12
N GLY A 55 -9.30 13.53 -10.91
CA GLY A 55 -10.12 13.42 -9.69
C GLY A 55 -10.41 11.98 -9.24
N VAL A 56 -9.90 10.97 -9.95
CA VAL A 56 -10.18 9.55 -9.72
C VAL A 56 -8.88 8.75 -9.71
N TYR A 57 -8.72 7.85 -8.74
CA TYR A 57 -7.63 6.87 -8.75
C TYR A 57 -7.93 5.75 -9.74
N ARG A 58 -6.98 5.47 -10.64
CA ARG A 58 -7.15 4.52 -11.75
C ARG A 58 -6.32 3.27 -11.56
N SER A 59 -6.85 2.13 -12.02
CA SER A 59 -6.16 0.86 -12.00
C SER A 59 -5.11 0.77 -13.11
N GLN A 60 -4.21 -0.20 -12.97
CA GLN A 60 -3.19 -0.53 -13.96
C GLN A 60 -3.74 -0.81 -15.36
N PHE A 61 -4.96 -1.35 -15.47
CA PHE A 61 -5.62 -1.58 -16.77
C PHE A 61 -5.86 -0.27 -17.53
N VAL A 62 -5.92 0.86 -16.84
CA VAL A 62 -6.11 2.19 -17.43
C VAL A 62 -4.79 2.95 -17.55
N THR A 63 -3.96 2.89 -16.52
CA THR A 63 -2.73 3.70 -16.47
C THR A 63 -1.53 3.05 -17.15
N GLY A 64 -1.51 1.72 -17.28
CA GLY A 64 -0.32 0.97 -17.68
C GLY A 64 0.84 1.04 -16.67
N THR A 65 0.61 1.56 -15.46
CA THR A 65 1.62 1.75 -14.42
C THR A 65 1.38 0.82 -13.23
N SER A 66 2.44 0.37 -12.57
CA SER A 66 2.34 -0.46 -11.36
C SER A 66 3.66 -0.49 -10.59
N ASN A 67 3.57 -0.70 -9.27
CA ASN A 67 4.71 -1.08 -8.43
C ASN A 67 4.86 -2.62 -8.32
N GLY A 68 3.92 -3.37 -8.92
CA GLY A 68 3.96 -4.83 -9.14
C GLY A 68 4.40 -5.20 -10.57
N GLY A 69 3.93 -6.33 -11.09
CA GLY A 69 4.16 -6.75 -12.48
C GLY A 69 3.21 -6.09 -13.47
N LEU A 70 3.65 -5.82 -14.70
CA LEU A 70 2.86 -5.21 -15.79
C LEU A 70 2.07 -6.25 -16.62
N THR A 71 1.10 -6.93 -15.99
CA THR A 71 0.38 -8.06 -16.60
C THR A 71 -1.14 -7.83 -16.76
N ALA A 72 -1.57 -6.57 -16.65
CA ALA A 72 -2.97 -6.13 -16.73
C ALA A 72 -3.46 -5.96 -18.18
N HIS A 73 -3.51 -7.05 -18.93
CA HIS A 73 -4.06 -7.08 -20.30
C HIS A 73 -4.76 -8.43 -20.53
N PRO A 74 -5.67 -8.55 -21.52
CA PRO A 74 -6.30 -9.82 -21.85
C PRO A 74 -5.26 -10.95 -21.98
N GLY A 75 -5.46 -12.04 -21.25
CA GLY A 75 -4.56 -13.20 -21.23
C GLY A 75 -3.31 -13.08 -20.36
N GLY A 76 -2.99 -11.91 -19.79
CA GLY A 76 -1.90 -11.72 -18.82
C GLY A 76 -2.25 -12.22 -17.41
N ASP A 77 -1.24 -12.35 -16.55
CA ASP A 77 -1.41 -12.95 -15.21
C ASP A 77 -2.46 -12.24 -14.37
N ARG A 78 -2.44 -10.89 -14.36
CA ARG A 78 -3.45 -10.12 -13.62
C ARG A 78 -4.85 -10.34 -14.12
N TRP A 79 -5.03 -10.41 -15.43
CA TRP A 79 -6.33 -10.72 -16.00
C TRP A 79 -6.81 -12.13 -15.58
N ARG A 80 -5.90 -13.12 -15.56
CA ARG A 80 -6.22 -14.51 -15.20
C ARG A 80 -6.63 -14.64 -13.73
N TRP A 81 -5.88 -14.06 -12.80
CA TRP A 81 -6.27 -14.15 -11.39
C TRP A 81 -7.53 -13.34 -11.10
N GLU A 82 -7.75 -12.17 -11.73
CA GLU A 82 -9.00 -11.42 -11.55
C GLU A 82 -10.20 -12.19 -12.11
N SER A 83 -10.05 -12.87 -13.25
CA SER A 83 -11.10 -13.75 -13.80
C SER A 83 -11.41 -14.89 -12.81
N ARG A 84 -10.39 -15.55 -12.25
CA ARG A 84 -10.58 -16.62 -11.26
C ARG A 84 -11.20 -16.12 -9.95
N ILE A 85 -10.67 -15.06 -9.36
CA ILE A 85 -11.09 -14.54 -8.05
C ILE A 85 -12.51 -13.97 -8.11
N PHE A 86 -12.91 -13.35 -9.23
CA PHE A 86 -14.21 -12.69 -9.37
C PHE A 86 -15.22 -13.49 -10.20
N GLY A 87 -14.97 -14.78 -10.45
CA GLY A 87 -15.88 -15.63 -11.20
C GLY A 87 -16.18 -15.11 -12.62
N GLY A 88 -15.18 -14.54 -13.29
CA GLY A 88 -15.27 -13.97 -14.63
C GLY A 88 -16.07 -12.67 -14.73
N ALA A 89 -16.42 -12.04 -13.60
CA ALA A 89 -17.28 -10.86 -13.58
C ALA A 89 -16.78 -9.70 -14.46
N TYR A 90 -15.46 -9.57 -14.62
CA TYR A 90 -14.81 -8.49 -15.37
C TYR A 90 -14.28 -8.90 -16.75
N ASP A 91 -14.47 -10.15 -17.18
CA ASP A 91 -13.81 -10.67 -18.40
C ASP A 91 -14.19 -9.91 -19.66
N LYS A 92 -15.39 -9.31 -19.67
CA LYS A 92 -15.92 -8.46 -20.74
C LYS A 92 -16.11 -7.00 -20.32
N ALA A 93 -15.70 -6.62 -19.11
CA ALA A 93 -15.87 -5.26 -18.60
C ALA A 93 -14.79 -4.33 -19.16
N ALA A 94 -15.10 -3.03 -19.23
CA ALA A 94 -14.12 -2.04 -19.63
C ALA A 94 -13.00 -1.92 -18.57
N ALA A 95 -11.81 -1.47 -18.99
CA ALA A 95 -10.66 -1.31 -18.11
C ALA A 95 -10.95 -0.45 -16.87
N GLY A 96 -11.74 0.62 -17.03
CA GLY A 96 -12.13 1.53 -15.94
C GLY A 96 -13.18 0.97 -14.98
N GLU A 97 -13.81 -0.16 -15.29
CA GLU A 97 -14.78 -0.82 -14.40
C GLU A 97 -14.13 -1.81 -13.43
N ARG A 98 -12.89 -2.24 -13.75
CA ARG A 98 -12.11 -3.20 -12.95
C ARG A 98 -11.68 -2.59 -11.62
N PRO A 99 -11.49 -3.44 -10.58
CA PRO A 99 -11.18 -2.94 -9.25
C PRO A 99 -9.82 -2.26 -9.19
N VAL A 100 -9.73 -1.31 -8.27
CA VAL A 100 -8.46 -0.73 -7.80
C VAL A 100 -7.94 -1.56 -6.64
N TYR A 101 -6.61 -1.67 -6.54
CA TYR A 101 -5.96 -2.50 -5.53
C TYR A 101 -5.41 -1.63 -4.41
N GLY A 102 -5.57 -2.10 -3.18
CA GLY A 102 -5.01 -1.54 -1.96
C GLY A 102 -4.79 -2.64 -0.94
N ALA A 103 -4.73 -2.26 0.33
CA ALA A 103 -4.61 -3.21 1.43
C ALA A 103 -5.43 -2.77 2.64
N LEU A 104 -5.86 -3.74 3.44
CA LEU A 104 -6.45 -3.47 4.74
C LEU A 104 -5.33 -3.13 5.73
N ASN A 105 -5.36 -1.91 6.28
CA ASN A 105 -4.43 -1.48 7.31
C ASN A 105 -4.81 -2.03 8.69
N HIS A 106 -4.86 -3.36 8.81
CA HIS A 106 -5.26 -4.07 10.03
C HIS A 106 -4.27 -3.86 11.19
N ARG A 107 -3.00 -3.62 10.88
CA ARG A 107 -1.94 -3.30 11.86
C ARG A 107 -1.97 -1.84 12.33
N ARG A 108 -2.81 -1.00 11.71
CA ARG A 108 -2.89 0.45 11.96
C ARG A 108 -1.53 1.14 11.78
N ASP A 109 -0.78 0.66 10.81
CA ASP A 109 0.54 1.19 10.46
C ASP A 109 0.42 2.62 9.95
N ALA A 110 1.26 3.52 10.48
CA ALA A 110 1.30 4.91 10.03
C ALA A 110 1.72 5.04 8.56
N VAL A 111 2.38 4.02 8.00
CA VAL A 111 2.81 3.95 6.60
C VAL A 111 1.82 3.24 5.67
N GLY A 112 0.65 2.85 6.20
CA GLY A 112 -0.40 2.14 5.46
C GLY A 112 -0.24 0.62 5.46
N GLY A 113 -1.24 -0.07 4.93
CA GLY A 113 -1.35 -1.53 5.00
C GLY A 113 -0.42 -2.32 4.07
N ALA A 114 0.18 -1.69 3.06
CA ALA A 114 1.12 -2.35 2.14
C ALA A 114 2.28 -1.43 1.71
N PRO A 115 3.18 -1.05 2.64
CA PRO A 115 4.32 -0.18 2.34
C PRO A 115 5.28 -0.77 1.29
N ARG A 116 5.21 -2.09 1.03
CA ARG A 116 5.87 -2.72 -0.12
C ARG A 116 5.67 -1.96 -1.43
N PHE A 117 4.51 -1.37 -1.65
CA PHE A 117 4.14 -0.72 -2.91
C PHE A 117 4.33 0.79 -2.93
N GLY A 118 4.80 1.41 -1.85
CA GLY A 118 4.95 2.86 -1.87
C GLY A 118 5.28 3.49 -0.54
N SER A 119 5.98 4.61 -0.62
CA SER A 119 6.36 5.47 0.49
C SER A 119 5.24 6.36 1.00
N SER A 120 4.11 6.42 0.31
CA SER A 120 2.97 7.25 0.68
C SER A 120 1.69 6.50 0.38
N HIS A 121 0.58 6.94 0.96
CA HIS A 121 -0.69 6.26 0.73
C HIS A 121 -1.88 7.21 0.79
N PHE A 122 -2.93 6.86 0.05
CA PHE A 122 -4.26 7.36 0.34
C PHE A 122 -4.89 6.53 1.44
N ARG A 123 -5.45 7.18 2.45
CA ARG A 123 -6.35 6.56 3.43
C ARG A 123 -7.78 6.76 2.96
N LEU A 124 -8.50 5.66 2.75
CA LEU A 124 -9.85 5.69 2.19
C LEU A 124 -10.92 5.89 3.25
N THR A 125 -12.10 6.36 2.86
CA THR A 125 -13.24 6.46 3.77
C THR A 125 -13.80 5.08 4.15
N LEU A 126 -14.60 5.05 5.22
CA LEU A 126 -15.22 3.83 5.72
C LEU A 126 -16.11 3.14 4.67
N GLU A 127 -16.83 3.92 3.86
CA GLU A 127 -17.77 3.43 2.85
C GLU A 127 -17.09 2.56 1.79
N THR A 128 -15.79 2.74 1.57
CA THR A 128 -15.02 1.91 0.63
C THR A 128 -14.92 0.45 1.07
N LEU A 129 -15.03 0.15 2.38
CA LEU A 129 -15.06 -1.24 2.88
C LEU A 129 -16.27 -2.00 2.33
N GLU A 130 -17.41 -1.33 2.15
CA GLU A 130 -18.67 -1.98 1.77
C GLU A 130 -18.65 -2.50 0.33
N ARG A 131 -17.75 -1.96 -0.49
CA ARG A 131 -17.52 -2.36 -1.88
C ARG A 131 -16.15 -2.96 -2.13
N ALA A 132 -15.48 -3.44 -1.08
CA ALA A 132 -14.20 -4.11 -1.19
C ALA A 132 -14.34 -5.64 -0.99
N THR A 133 -13.56 -6.38 -1.76
CA THR A 133 -13.21 -7.76 -1.46
C THR A 133 -11.79 -7.85 -0.94
N PHE A 134 -11.46 -8.97 -0.33
CA PHE A 134 -10.16 -9.20 0.28
C PHE A 134 -9.66 -10.60 -0.04
N CYS A 135 -8.36 -10.76 -0.10
CA CYS A 135 -7.73 -12.08 -0.11
C CYS A 135 -6.47 -12.12 0.77
N TYR A 136 -6.14 -13.31 1.23
CA TYR A 136 -4.86 -13.60 1.87
C TYR A 136 -4.38 -15.01 1.49
N PRO A 137 -3.11 -15.20 1.10
CA PRO A 137 -2.13 -14.16 0.74
C PRO A 137 -2.56 -13.34 -0.50
N ASP A 138 -1.67 -12.52 -1.06
CA ASP A 138 -2.03 -11.62 -2.16
C ASP A 138 -2.49 -12.35 -3.43
N SER A 139 -3.19 -11.65 -4.33
CA SER A 139 -3.82 -12.27 -5.51
C SER A 139 -2.85 -12.96 -6.48
N SER A 140 -1.56 -12.61 -6.43
CA SER A 140 -0.55 -13.20 -7.30
C SER A 140 -0.09 -14.59 -6.85
N THR A 141 -0.42 -15.01 -5.62
CA THR A 141 -0.01 -16.29 -5.04
C THR A 141 -1.11 -17.36 -5.09
N ASP A 142 -2.09 -17.21 -5.97
CA ASP A 142 -3.25 -18.12 -6.07
C ASP A 142 -3.96 -18.36 -4.71
N PRO A 143 -4.44 -17.30 -4.03
CA PRO A 143 -4.99 -17.42 -2.68
C PRO A 143 -6.28 -18.22 -2.67
N SER A 144 -6.53 -18.90 -1.54
CA SER A 144 -7.75 -19.67 -1.28
C SER A 144 -8.63 -19.05 -0.19
N MET A 145 -8.13 -18.06 0.55
CA MET A 145 -8.87 -17.37 1.61
C MET A 145 -9.34 -16.01 1.12
N PHE A 146 -10.64 -15.76 1.29
CA PHE A 146 -11.30 -14.55 0.83
C PHE A 146 -12.16 -13.92 1.92
N GLY A 147 -12.40 -12.63 1.77
CA GLY A 147 -13.24 -11.86 2.67
C GLY A 147 -14.05 -10.77 1.97
N VAL A 148 -15.14 -10.39 2.62
CA VAL A 148 -15.93 -9.18 2.39
C VAL A 148 -16.26 -8.55 3.74
N ALA A 149 -16.69 -7.29 3.78
CA ALA A 149 -16.88 -6.56 5.04
C ALA A 149 -17.79 -7.27 6.08
N ASN A 150 -18.78 -8.05 5.65
CA ASN A 150 -19.69 -8.77 6.56
C ASN A 150 -19.30 -10.24 6.84
N ARG A 151 -18.27 -10.76 6.15
CA ARG A 151 -17.76 -12.14 6.27
C ARG A 151 -16.25 -12.10 6.12
N PHE A 152 -15.56 -11.98 7.24
CA PHE A 152 -14.13 -11.77 7.30
C PHE A 152 -13.47 -12.71 8.32
N SER A 153 -12.53 -13.51 7.84
CA SER A 153 -11.72 -14.44 8.66
C SER A 153 -10.23 -14.39 8.31
N LEU A 154 -9.76 -13.30 7.69
CA LEU A 154 -8.39 -13.18 7.18
C LEU A 154 -7.37 -12.62 8.19
N LEU A 155 -7.82 -12.05 9.32
CA LEU A 155 -6.90 -11.46 10.32
C LEU A 155 -5.99 -12.51 10.97
N ALA A 156 -6.60 -13.55 11.56
CA ALA A 156 -5.86 -14.62 12.22
C ALA A 156 -4.83 -15.32 11.31
N PRO A 157 -5.15 -15.73 10.07
CA PRO A 157 -4.13 -16.33 9.20
C PRO A 157 -3.04 -15.33 8.82
N ALA A 158 -3.37 -14.05 8.57
CA ALA A 158 -2.36 -13.03 8.24
C ALA A 158 -1.40 -12.71 9.40
N GLU A 159 -1.85 -12.84 10.63
CA GLU A 159 -1.02 -12.67 11.83
C GLU A 159 -0.15 -13.91 12.12
N ALA A 160 -0.61 -15.11 11.73
CA ALA A 160 0.07 -16.37 12.02
C ALA A 160 1.13 -16.79 10.98
N ASP A 161 1.02 -16.32 9.73
CA ASP A 161 1.79 -16.84 8.59
C ASP A 161 3.30 -16.56 8.65
N GLY A 162 3.74 -15.68 9.56
CA GLY A 162 5.17 -15.40 9.79
C GLY A 162 5.92 -14.87 8.56
N LEU A 163 5.20 -14.41 7.53
CA LEU A 163 5.78 -13.83 6.32
C LEU A 163 6.61 -12.59 6.66
N ASP A 164 7.50 -12.22 5.75
CA ASP A 164 8.21 -10.94 5.86
C ASP A 164 7.21 -9.79 6.03
N ALA A 165 7.58 -8.79 6.82
CA ALA A 165 6.71 -7.67 7.17
C ALA A 165 6.19 -6.89 5.93
N LEU A 166 6.88 -7.00 4.78
CA LEU A 166 6.42 -6.40 3.53
C LEU A 166 5.47 -7.29 2.71
N ASP A 167 5.41 -8.59 3.00
CA ASP A 167 4.67 -9.56 2.20
C ASP A 167 3.35 -9.99 2.87
N GLY A 168 3.26 -9.96 4.20
CA GLY A 168 2.06 -10.35 4.97
C GLY A 168 0.93 -9.32 5.02
N HIS A 169 0.59 -8.66 3.92
CA HIS A 169 -0.54 -7.73 3.84
C HIS A 169 -1.82 -8.45 3.41
N ILE A 170 -2.97 -8.01 3.92
CA ILE A 170 -4.27 -8.45 3.40
C ILE A 170 -4.61 -7.54 2.22
N GLU A 171 -4.56 -8.09 1.01
CA GLU A 171 -4.86 -7.36 -0.22
C GLU A 171 -6.36 -7.04 -0.27
N ALA A 172 -6.69 -5.82 -0.69
CA ALA A 172 -8.05 -5.35 -0.88
C ALA A 172 -8.28 -4.97 -2.35
N GLN A 173 -9.38 -5.44 -2.93
CA GLN A 173 -9.81 -5.05 -4.27
C GLN A 173 -11.09 -4.22 -4.14
N ILE A 174 -10.99 -2.93 -4.45
CA ILE A 174 -12.04 -1.93 -4.29
C ILE A 174 -12.82 -1.87 -5.61
N HIS A 175 -14.10 -2.25 -5.56
CA HIS A 175 -14.94 -2.32 -6.74
C HIS A 175 -15.61 -0.99 -7.06
N GLY A 176 -15.51 -0.57 -8.32
CA GLY A 176 -15.99 0.73 -8.81
C GLY A 176 -14.97 1.86 -8.63
N PRO A 177 -15.27 3.06 -9.17
CA PRO A 177 -14.33 4.19 -9.14
C PRO A 177 -13.96 4.61 -7.72
N VAL A 178 -12.73 5.08 -7.53
CA VAL A 178 -12.28 5.71 -6.27
C VAL A 178 -12.07 7.20 -6.55
N SER A 179 -13.05 8.01 -6.16
CA SER A 179 -13.06 9.47 -6.33
C SER A 179 -12.28 10.11 -5.19
N LEU A 180 -11.32 10.99 -5.50
CA LEU A 180 -10.42 11.55 -4.50
C LEU A 180 -11.11 12.55 -3.56
N ASP A 181 -12.23 13.15 -3.98
CA ASP A 181 -13.02 14.10 -3.20
C ASP A 181 -14.04 13.44 -2.26
N ARG A 182 -14.37 12.17 -2.50
CA ARG A 182 -15.44 11.43 -1.80
C ARG A 182 -14.91 10.23 -1.04
N ASP A 183 -14.04 9.46 -1.67
CA ASP A 183 -13.61 8.14 -1.18
C ASP A 183 -12.27 8.19 -0.43
N VAL A 184 -11.64 9.38 -0.33
CA VAL A 184 -10.33 9.57 0.32
C VAL A 184 -10.47 10.53 1.50
N GLU A 185 -10.05 10.06 2.68
CA GLU A 185 -9.95 10.91 3.87
C GLU A 185 -8.71 11.81 3.79
N ALA A 186 -7.55 11.22 3.46
CA ALA A 186 -6.29 11.93 3.37
C ALA A 186 -5.29 11.27 2.42
N LEU A 187 -4.45 12.08 1.80
CA LEU A 187 -3.15 11.67 1.30
C LEU A 187 -2.11 11.81 2.43
N VAL A 188 -1.47 10.71 2.79
CA VAL A 188 -0.42 10.67 3.81
C VAL A 188 0.95 10.52 3.14
N LEU A 189 1.80 11.54 3.26
CA LEU A 189 3.13 11.60 2.64
C LEU A 189 4.27 11.30 3.62
N ASP A 190 5.40 10.90 3.05
CA ASP A 190 6.67 10.82 3.76
C ASP A 190 7.29 12.21 3.94
N PRO A 191 7.82 12.56 5.12
CA PRO A 191 8.40 13.88 5.40
C PRO A 191 9.58 14.28 4.51
N SER A 192 10.24 13.35 3.81
CA SER A 192 11.26 13.66 2.79
C SER A 192 10.73 14.50 1.63
N TYR A 193 9.41 14.52 1.42
CA TYR A 193 8.76 15.35 0.40
C TYR A 193 8.39 16.77 0.88
N ARG A 194 8.67 17.13 2.14
CA ARG A 194 8.39 18.50 2.64
C ARG A 194 9.20 19.56 1.89
N GLY A 195 8.54 20.63 1.48
CA GLY A 195 9.13 21.74 0.72
C GLY A 195 9.56 21.37 -0.69
N THR A 196 9.03 20.26 -1.24
CA THR A 196 9.33 19.81 -2.60
C THR A 196 8.14 20.05 -3.53
N THR A 197 8.37 19.94 -4.84
CA THR A 197 7.30 19.98 -5.85
C THR A 197 6.26 18.87 -5.66
N VAL A 198 6.62 17.75 -5.04
CA VAL A 198 5.68 16.68 -4.67
C VAL A 198 4.64 17.19 -3.68
N GLU A 199 5.06 17.97 -2.68
CA GLU A 199 4.12 18.60 -1.73
C GLU A 199 3.21 19.60 -2.44
N ASP A 200 3.75 20.44 -3.32
CA ASP A 200 2.95 21.41 -4.08
C ASP A 200 1.88 20.72 -4.93
N MET A 201 2.23 19.62 -5.60
CA MET A 201 1.28 18.81 -6.36
C MET A 201 0.27 18.10 -5.48
N ALA A 202 0.70 17.55 -4.33
CA ALA A 202 -0.19 16.89 -3.38
C ALA A 202 -1.26 17.84 -2.83
N ARG A 203 -0.90 19.11 -2.58
CA ARG A 203 -1.82 20.16 -2.11
C ARG A 203 -2.91 20.52 -3.12
N ARG A 204 -2.79 20.11 -4.38
CA ARG A 204 -3.81 20.32 -5.42
C ARG A 204 -4.89 19.24 -5.42
N LEU A 205 -4.70 18.15 -4.68
CA LEU A 205 -5.69 17.08 -4.60
C LEU A 205 -6.85 17.49 -3.69
N PRO A 206 -8.08 17.02 -3.96
CA PRO A 206 -9.28 17.40 -3.21
C PRO A 206 -9.43 16.62 -1.89
N CYS A 207 -8.35 16.41 -1.15
CA CYS A 207 -8.36 15.68 0.13
C CYS A 207 -7.34 16.28 1.12
N ALA A 208 -7.42 15.90 2.39
CA ALA A 208 -6.47 16.37 3.39
C ALA A 208 -5.05 15.86 3.09
N LEU A 209 -4.05 16.69 3.39
CA LEU A 209 -2.64 16.31 3.31
C LEU A 209 -2.09 16.09 4.73
N GLU A 210 -1.65 14.86 5.00
CA GLU A 210 -1.07 14.43 6.26
C GLU A 210 0.34 13.86 6.06
N TRP A 211 1.04 13.58 7.17
CA TRP A 211 2.40 13.08 7.15
C TRP A 211 2.56 11.93 8.13
N HIS A 212 3.19 10.85 7.70
CA HIS A 212 3.61 9.78 8.61
C HIS A 212 5.01 10.06 9.18
N PRO A 213 5.52 9.29 10.15
CA PRO A 213 6.80 9.59 10.82
C PRO A 213 8.06 9.48 9.93
N GLY A 214 7.93 8.92 8.73
CA GLY A 214 8.97 8.83 7.70
C GLY A 214 9.83 7.58 7.69
N PHE A 215 10.18 7.12 6.48
CA PHE A 215 11.14 6.05 6.24
C PHE A 215 12.56 6.60 6.27
N ARG A 216 13.44 5.99 7.07
CA ARG A 216 14.87 6.34 7.10
C ARG A 216 15.73 5.13 7.37
N LEU A 217 16.73 4.87 6.52
CA LEU A 217 17.69 3.79 6.70
C LEU A 217 19.12 4.31 6.57
N ALA A 218 19.92 4.16 7.62
CA ALA A 218 21.35 4.45 7.56
C ALA A 218 22.06 3.39 6.69
N VAL A 219 23.03 3.80 5.87
CA VAL A 219 23.79 2.89 4.99
C VAL A 219 24.49 1.79 5.79
N ASP A 220 25.03 2.11 6.98
CA ASP A 220 25.66 1.12 7.83
C ASP A 220 24.68 0.06 8.36
N HIS A 221 23.39 0.41 8.51
CA HIS A 221 22.36 -0.56 8.84
C HIS A 221 21.99 -1.38 7.59
N LEU A 222 21.84 -0.75 6.42
CA LEU A 222 21.60 -1.46 5.16
C LEU A 222 22.67 -2.53 4.87
N ARG A 223 23.96 -2.19 5.09
CA ARG A 223 25.10 -3.10 4.89
C ARG A 223 25.08 -4.37 5.75
N ARG A 224 24.27 -4.40 6.82
CA ARG A 224 24.11 -5.59 7.68
C ARG A 224 23.13 -6.61 7.11
N HIS A 225 22.43 -6.28 6.02
CA HIS A 225 21.36 -7.12 5.45
C HIS A 225 21.59 -7.48 3.96
N PRO A 226 22.78 -8.00 3.57
CA PRO A 226 23.04 -8.37 2.17
C PRO A 226 22.12 -9.48 1.67
N ASP A 227 21.64 -10.34 2.56
CA ASP A 227 20.84 -11.53 2.20
C ASP A 227 19.37 -11.24 1.89
N TYR A 228 18.85 -10.05 2.24
CA TYR A 228 17.41 -9.77 2.09
C TYR A 228 16.99 -9.60 0.62
N ARG A 229 17.73 -8.79 -0.13
CA ARG A 229 17.52 -8.62 -1.58
C ARG A 229 18.78 -8.94 -2.39
N GLY A 230 19.95 -8.96 -1.79
CA GLY A 230 21.23 -9.17 -2.46
C GLY A 230 22.19 -8.00 -2.27
N GLN A 231 23.49 -8.32 -2.22
CA GLN A 231 24.60 -7.38 -2.04
C GLN A 231 24.57 -6.22 -3.05
N ALA A 232 24.23 -6.47 -4.31
CA ALA A 232 24.14 -5.43 -5.34
C ALA A 232 23.16 -4.30 -4.99
N TYR A 233 22.06 -4.60 -4.28
CA TYR A 233 21.08 -3.58 -3.87
C TYR A 233 21.50 -2.85 -2.59
N VAL A 234 22.33 -3.47 -1.76
CA VAL A 234 23.01 -2.79 -0.65
C VAL A 234 23.98 -1.75 -1.21
N GLU A 235 24.77 -2.12 -2.21
CA GLU A 235 25.72 -1.22 -2.89
C GLU A 235 25.02 -0.08 -3.60
N LEU A 236 23.98 -0.38 -4.39
CA LEU A 236 23.16 0.65 -5.03
C LEU A 236 22.50 1.59 -4.01
N GLY A 237 21.95 1.04 -2.92
CA GLY A 237 21.39 1.85 -1.84
C GLY A 237 22.43 2.74 -1.16
N ALA A 238 23.67 2.28 -1.02
CA ALA A 238 24.77 3.09 -0.50
C ALA A 238 25.20 4.19 -1.49
N GLU A 239 25.16 3.91 -2.80
CA GLU A 239 25.50 4.87 -3.86
C GLU A 239 24.54 6.05 -3.91
N ILE A 240 23.22 5.80 -3.82
CA ILE A 240 22.20 6.85 -3.95
C ILE A 240 21.86 7.53 -2.62
N ALA A 241 22.45 7.08 -1.51
CA ALA A 241 22.23 7.66 -0.20
C ALA A 241 22.78 9.09 -0.12
N VAL A 242 22.03 9.97 0.54
CA VAL A 242 22.46 11.35 0.81
C VAL A 242 22.90 11.42 2.27
N ASP A 243 24.11 11.93 2.50
CA ASP A 243 24.73 12.01 3.84
C ASP A 243 24.70 10.68 4.61
N GLY A 244 24.92 9.57 3.89
CA GLY A 244 24.93 8.22 4.47
C GLY A 244 23.56 7.67 4.87
N ARG A 245 22.46 8.28 4.40
CA ARG A 245 21.08 7.85 4.69
C ARG A 245 20.25 7.71 3.42
N LEU A 246 19.39 6.70 3.43
CA LEU A 246 18.31 6.52 2.48
C LEU A 246 16.99 7.01 3.07
N ASP A 247 16.24 7.72 2.25
CA ASP A 247 14.82 8.01 2.42
C ASP A 247 14.10 7.81 1.07
N PRO A 248 12.75 7.92 1.01
CA PRO A 248 12.03 7.73 -0.24
C PRO A 248 12.45 8.68 -1.35
N ARG A 249 12.76 9.93 -1.00
CA ARG A 249 13.18 10.95 -1.97
C ARG A 249 14.51 10.61 -2.61
N SER A 250 15.51 10.09 -1.89
CA SER A 250 16.77 9.65 -2.51
C SER A 250 16.55 8.62 -3.63
N ILE A 251 15.62 7.67 -3.41
CA ILE A 251 15.23 6.67 -4.42
C ILE A 251 14.40 7.31 -5.54
N GLY A 252 13.54 8.26 -5.18
CA GLY A 252 12.82 9.16 -6.08
C GLY A 252 13.71 9.85 -7.11
N ASP A 253 14.65 10.64 -6.60
CA ASP A 253 15.61 11.43 -7.35
C ASP A 253 16.47 10.53 -8.24
N ALA A 254 16.94 9.38 -7.73
CA ALA A 254 17.67 8.39 -8.53
C ALA A 254 16.84 7.90 -9.73
N ALA A 255 15.57 7.55 -9.52
CA ALA A 255 14.70 7.10 -10.61
C ALA A 255 14.46 8.18 -11.67
N GLN A 256 14.32 9.44 -11.27
CA GLN A 256 14.11 10.55 -12.19
C GLN A 256 15.30 10.81 -13.11
N THR A 257 16.51 10.37 -12.73
CA THR A 257 17.68 10.46 -13.61
C THR A 257 17.62 9.53 -14.84
N GLY A 258 16.80 8.47 -14.79
CA GLY A 258 16.75 7.44 -15.83
C GLY A 258 18.02 6.58 -15.95
N ARG A 259 19.02 6.77 -15.07
CA ARG A 259 20.30 6.05 -15.12
C ARG A 259 20.26 4.64 -14.53
N TYR A 260 19.24 4.34 -13.73
CA TYR A 260 19.15 3.09 -12.97
C TYR A 260 17.98 2.24 -13.46
N ASP A 261 18.16 0.93 -13.39
CA ASP A 261 17.07 -0.03 -13.63
C ASP A 261 15.95 0.17 -12.58
N PRO A 262 14.70 0.43 -12.99
CA PRO A 262 13.57 0.56 -12.08
C PRO A 262 13.37 -0.67 -11.19
N GLN A 263 13.67 -1.88 -11.66
CA GLN A 263 13.55 -3.07 -10.82
C GLN A 263 14.62 -3.10 -9.73
N ALA A 264 15.84 -2.63 -10.00
CA ALA A 264 16.87 -2.48 -8.99
C ALA A 264 16.48 -1.45 -7.92
N LEU A 265 15.97 -0.28 -8.31
CA LEU A 265 15.48 0.73 -7.36
C LEU A 265 14.30 0.23 -6.52
N LYS A 266 13.41 -0.59 -7.09
CA LYS A 266 12.34 -1.27 -6.34
C LYS A 266 12.92 -2.20 -5.27
N LYS A 267 14.02 -2.91 -5.54
CA LYS A 267 14.67 -3.77 -4.53
C LYS A 267 15.33 -2.95 -3.43
N VAL A 268 15.93 -1.79 -3.76
CA VAL A 268 16.41 -0.82 -2.75
C VAL A 268 15.25 -0.29 -1.90
N TRP A 269 14.11 0.04 -2.52
CA TRP A 269 12.90 0.42 -1.80
C TRP A 269 12.47 -0.66 -0.81
N HIS A 270 12.46 -1.94 -1.20
CA HIS A 270 12.13 -3.01 -0.27
C HIS A 270 13.08 -3.04 0.95
N CYS A 271 14.37 -2.81 0.76
CA CYS A 271 15.31 -2.70 1.89
C CYS A 271 14.98 -1.52 2.81
N LEU A 272 14.72 -0.34 2.23
CA LEU A 272 14.31 0.86 2.99
C LEU A 272 13.00 0.63 3.75
N ALA A 273 11.96 0.10 3.08
CA ALA A 273 10.67 -0.17 3.68
C ALA A 273 10.77 -1.22 4.80
N ARG A 274 11.64 -2.22 4.67
CA ARG A 274 11.79 -3.29 5.66
C ARG A 274 12.59 -2.89 6.89
N PHE A 275 13.67 -2.12 6.72
CA PHE A 275 14.65 -1.83 7.78
C PHE A 275 14.65 -0.36 8.22
N GLY A 276 13.94 0.51 7.50
CA GLY A 276 13.82 1.94 7.77
C GLY A 276 12.39 2.41 8.00
N SER A 277 11.39 1.52 8.06
CA SER A 277 10.03 1.90 8.47
C SER A 277 10.05 2.48 9.89
N PRO A 278 9.29 3.55 10.17
CA PRO A 278 9.10 3.99 11.54
C PRO A 278 8.46 2.84 12.32
N GLY A 279 9.06 2.48 13.46
CA GLY A 279 8.58 1.35 14.26
C GLY A 279 7.11 1.52 14.60
N HIS A 280 6.37 0.40 14.70
CA HIS A 280 5.08 0.40 15.36
C HIS A 280 5.30 1.02 16.73
N THR A 281 4.70 2.18 16.98
CA THR A 281 4.52 2.61 18.36
C THR A 281 3.45 1.68 18.91
N SER A 282 3.83 0.50 19.38
CA SER A 282 2.99 -0.21 20.31
C SER A 282 2.79 0.73 21.50
N ALA A 283 1.53 0.91 21.91
CA ALA A 283 1.14 1.85 22.96
C ALA A 283 1.73 1.53 24.35
N GLU A 284 2.70 0.63 24.46
CA GLU A 284 3.38 0.22 25.69
C GLU A 284 4.67 1.03 25.97
N ALA A 285 5.13 1.87 25.05
CA ALA A 285 6.35 2.68 25.25
C ALA A 285 6.12 4.03 25.94
N LEU A 286 4.92 4.32 26.45
CA LEU A 286 4.61 5.56 27.17
C LEU A 286 4.69 5.47 28.70
N ASP A 287 4.98 4.30 29.28
CA ASP A 287 5.03 4.11 30.74
C ASP A 287 6.43 3.93 31.34
N SER A 288 7.51 4.26 30.62
CA SER A 288 8.86 4.29 31.19
C SER A 288 9.44 5.70 31.24
N VAL A 289 8.82 6.56 32.03
CA VAL A 289 9.54 7.71 32.60
C VAL A 289 10.41 7.16 33.76
N PRO A 290 11.75 7.26 33.70
CA PRO A 290 12.57 6.96 34.86
C PRO A 290 12.33 8.06 35.89
N SER A 291 11.70 7.73 37.01
CA SER A 291 11.61 8.61 38.18
C SER A 291 13.03 8.94 38.65
N CYS A 292 13.48 10.14 38.34
CA CYS A 292 14.75 10.67 38.79
C CYS A 292 14.64 11.03 40.29
N CYS A 293 15.52 10.41 41.08
CA CYS A 293 16.04 10.83 42.38
C CYS A 293 15.25 11.88 43.19
N ALA A 294 14.65 11.45 44.30
CA ALA A 294 14.49 12.30 45.47
C ALA A 294 15.27 11.68 46.64
N LEU A 295 16.30 12.42 47.04
CA LEU A 295 17.17 12.25 48.19
C LEU A 295 16.39 11.95 49.49
N GLU A 296 16.92 11.01 50.27
CA GLU A 296 16.64 10.89 51.70
C GLU A 296 16.94 12.20 52.44
N PRO A 297 16.28 12.40 53.60
CA PRO A 297 17.07 12.81 54.75
C PRO A 297 16.85 11.89 55.96
N ALA A 298 17.96 11.70 56.67
CA ALA A 298 18.13 10.94 57.89
C ALA A 298 17.50 11.58 59.13
N CYS A 299 17.39 10.75 60.19
CA CYS A 299 17.10 11.03 61.61
C CYS A 299 15.67 11.54 61.90
N TRP A 300 14.88 10.98 62.81
CA TRP A 300 15.14 10.32 64.09
C TRP A 300 14.15 9.16 64.32
#